data_AF-A0A5M9QSN5-F1
#
_entry.id   AF-A0A5M9QSN5-F1
#
_cell.length_a   1.000
_cell.length_b   1.000
_cell.length_c   1.000
_cell.angle_alpha   90.00
_cell.angle_beta   90.00
_cell.angle_gamma   90.00
#
_symmetry.space_group_name_H-M   'P 1'
#
loop_
_entity.id
_entity.type
_entity.pdbx_description
1 polymer ?
#
loop_
_entity_poly.entity_id
_entity_poly.type
_entity_poly.pdbx_seq_one_letter_code
_entity_poly.pdbx_strand_id
1 'polypeptide(L)'
;MSDIILRCGGVVHSFEPNPFLFKLLESKYANYTDVILHNAALSTQNGQMELHLDSLVSQGSYLAGSGDSRDWECGITHQVKTIDLCEYLQKLLQEVPRIYFLKIDIEGAEFEIMHKLLDLDLHEKIKYIACETHERYFSDGEQKISDLRAHIASKNAKNILLDWI
;
A
#
# COMPACT_ATOMS: atom_id res chain seq x y z
N MET A 1 2.47 -10.67 9.07
CA MET A 1 1.13 -10.18 9.50
C MET A 1 0.01 -11.07 8.98
N SER A 2 -0.07 -11.35 7.67
CA SER A 2 -1.15 -12.13 7.06
C SER A 2 -1.42 -13.47 7.74
N ASP A 3 -0.38 -14.27 8.03
CA ASP A 3 -0.53 -15.56 8.72
C ASP A 3 -1.20 -15.46 10.11
N ILE A 4 -0.97 -14.36 10.84
CA ILE A 4 -1.59 -14.10 12.14
C ILE A 4 -3.07 -13.75 11.95
N ILE A 5 -3.39 -12.87 11.00
CA ILE A 5 -4.78 -12.50 10.70
C ILE A 5 -5.60 -13.73 10.28
N LEU A 6 -5.03 -14.59 9.44
CA LEU A 6 -5.66 -15.84 9.02
C LEU A 6 -5.91 -16.80 10.20
N ARG A 7 -4.93 -16.95 11.10
CA ARG A 7 -5.11 -17.77 12.33
C ARG A 7 -6.20 -17.22 13.26
N CYS A 8 -6.48 -15.93 13.19
CA CYS A 8 -7.58 -15.28 13.91
C CYS A 8 -8.92 -15.34 13.16
N GLY A 9 -9.00 -16.03 12.01
CA GLY A 9 -10.22 -16.16 11.21
C GLY A 9 -10.55 -14.91 10.38
N GLY A 10 -9.58 -14.04 10.13
CA GLY A 10 -9.75 -12.87 9.27
C GLY A 10 -9.48 -13.18 7.79
N VAL A 11 -10.13 -12.42 6.91
CA VAL A 11 -9.85 -12.41 5.47
C VAL A 11 -8.75 -11.40 5.17
N VAL A 12 -7.79 -11.78 4.32
CA VAL A 12 -6.64 -10.97 3.93
C VAL A 12 -6.71 -10.64 2.45
N HIS A 13 -6.71 -9.34 2.13
CA HIS A 13 -6.51 -8.85 0.77
C HIS A 13 -5.07 -8.35 0.67
N SER A 14 -4.26 -8.96 -0.20
CA SER A 14 -2.83 -8.65 -0.35
C SER A 14 -2.53 -8.18 -1.77
N PHE A 15 -1.80 -7.08 -1.88
CA PHE A 15 -1.38 -6.50 -3.16
C PHE A 15 0.13 -6.64 -3.29
N GLU A 16 0.59 -7.24 -4.38
CA GLU A 16 2.01 -7.44 -4.67
C GLU A 16 2.24 -7.20 -6.17
N PRO A 17 2.87 -6.07 -6.57
CA PRO A 17 3.09 -5.76 -7.96
C PRO A 17 4.19 -6.62 -8.61
N ASN A 18 5.19 -7.08 -7.85
CA ASN A 18 6.27 -7.89 -8.40
C ASN A 18 5.74 -9.29 -8.79
N PRO A 19 5.72 -9.65 -10.09
CA PRO A 19 5.13 -10.90 -10.55
C PRO A 19 5.86 -12.15 -10.01
N PHE A 20 7.15 -12.05 -9.70
CA PHE A 20 7.92 -13.16 -9.15
C PHE A 20 7.56 -13.42 -7.69
N LEU A 21 7.46 -12.36 -6.87
CA LEU A 21 6.99 -12.45 -5.49
C LEU A 21 5.53 -12.89 -5.44
N PHE A 22 4.69 -12.38 -6.34
CA PHE A 22 3.29 -12.80 -6.45
C PHE A 22 3.15 -14.32 -6.66
N LYS A 23 3.96 -14.92 -7.54
CA LYS A 23 3.95 -16.38 -7.77
C LYS A 23 4.33 -17.18 -6.52
N LEU A 24 5.24 -16.67 -5.70
CA LEU A 24 5.58 -17.26 -4.41
C LEU A 24 4.42 -17.15 -3.42
N LEU A 25 3.72 -16.02 -3.38
CA LEU A 25 2.54 -15.82 -2.54
C LEU A 25 1.38 -16.73 -2.96
N GLU A 26 1.13 -16.89 -4.26
CA GLU A 26 0.15 -17.84 -4.80
C GLU A 26 0.45 -19.26 -4.31
N SER A 27 1.71 -19.68 -4.39
CA SER A 27 2.13 -21.00 -3.93
C SER A 27 2.00 -21.16 -2.40
N LYS A 28 2.36 -20.13 -1.64
CA LYS A 28 2.25 -20.12 -0.17
C LYS A 28 0.81 -20.24 0.30
N TYR A 29 -0.11 -19.51 -0.34
CA TYR A 29 -1.50 -19.42 0.09
C TYR A 29 -2.47 -20.27 -0.74
N ALA A 30 -1.98 -21.20 -1.57
CA ALA A 30 -2.79 -22.02 -2.47
C ALA A 30 -3.96 -22.76 -1.79
N ASN A 31 -3.81 -23.11 -0.51
CA ASN A 31 -4.82 -23.84 0.27
C ASN A 31 -5.67 -22.94 1.19
N TYR A 32 -5.54 -21.61 1.09
CA TYR A 32 -6.29 -20.65 1.90
C TYR A 32 -7.37 -19.98 1.06
N THR A 33 -8.64 -20.14 1.45
CA THR A 33 -9.77 -19.45 0.83
C THR A 33 -9.91 -18.01 1.32
N ASP A 34 -9.36 -17.71 2.50
CA ASP A 34 -9.45 -16.40 3.16
C ASP A 34 -8.30 -15.45 2.77
N VAL A 35 -7.55 -15.78 1.71
CA VAL A 35 -6.50 -14.92 1.15
C VAL A 35 -6.84 -14.57 -0.29
N ILE A 36 -6.99 -13.28 -0.56
CA ILE A 36 -7.28 -12.73 -1.87
C ILE A 36 -6.04 -11.97 -2.32
N LEU A 37 -5.35 -12.52 -3.31
CA LEU A 37 -4.11 -11.96 -3.85
C LEU A 37 -4.40 -11.12 -5.10
N HIS A 38 -3.80 -9.94 -5.16
CA HIS A 38 -3.86 -9.03 -6.30
C HIS A 38 -2.45 -8.76 -6.85
N ASN A 39 -2.18 -9.18 -8.08
CA ASN A 39 -0.92 -8.84 -8.75
C ASN A 39 -1.03 -7.44 -9.36
N ALA A 40 -0.95 -6.43 -8.50
CA ALA A 40 -1.12 -5.03 -8.87
C ALA A 40 -0.43 -4.12 -7.85
N ALA A 41 0.04 -2.97 -8.33
CA ALA A 41 0.52 -1.90 -7.47
C ALA A 41 -0.66 -1.07 -6.95
N LEU A 42 -0.49 -0.44 -5.80
CA LEU A 42 -1.46 0.51 -5.26
C LEU A 42 -1.11 1.93 -5.70
N SER A 43 -2.12 2.71 -6.06
CA SER A 43 -2.01 4.10 -6.50
C SER A 43 -3.28 4.87 -6.12
N THR A 44 -3.37 6.13 -6.54
CA THR A 44 -4.57 6.96 -6.48
C THR A 44 -5.44 6.85 -7.73
N GLN A 45 -5.03 6.06 -8.73
CA GLN A 45 -5.75 5.83 -9.98
C GLN A 45 -5.54 4.41 -10.52
N ASN A 46 -6.59 3.86 -11.15
CA ASN A 46 -6.47 2.61 -11.90
C ASN A 46 -5.74 2.85 -13.23
N GLY A 47 -4.91 1.90 -13.64
CA GLY A 47 -4.15 2.04 -14.88
C GLY A 47 -3.02 1.02 -14.98
N GLN A 48 -1.94 1.47 -15.60
CA GLN A 48 -0.68 0.74 -15.68
C GLN A 48 0.47 1.70 -15.38
N MET A 49 1.48 1.22 -14.67
CA MET A 49 2.70 1.95 -14.39
C MET A 49 3.90 1.01 -14.54
N GLU A 50 5.06 1.60 -14.76
CA GLU A 50 6.32 0.87 -14.80
C GLU A 50 6.79 0.62 -13.36
N LEU A 51 7.02 -0.66 -13.02
CA LEU A 51 7.63 -1.11 -11.78
C LEU A 51 9.12 -1.32 -12.01
N HIS A 52 9.92 -0.68 -11.19
CA HIS A 52 11.36 -0.77 -11.15
C HIS A 52 11.78 -1.78 -10.08
N LEU A 53 12.55 -2.79 -10.48
CA LEU A 53 13.04 -3.84 -9.59
C LEU A 53 14.55 -3.70 -9.39
N ASP A 54 14.98 -3.63 -8.14
CA ASP A 54 16.40 -3.73 -7.78
C ASP A 54 16.95 -5.16 -8.00
N SER A 55 16.14 -6.18 -7.70
CA SER A 55 16.38 -7.56 -8.11
C SER A 55 15.07 -8.34 -8.24
N LEU A 56 15.09 -9.50 -8.90
CA LEU A 56 13.91 -10.32 -9.19
C LEU A 56 13.05 -10.64 -7.94
N VAL A 57 13.70 -10.79 -6.78
CA VAL A 57 13.06 -11.12 -5.49
C VAL A 57 13.31 -10.06 -4.42
N SER A 58 13.65 -8.83 -4.81
CA SER A 58 13.85 -7.74 -3.87
C SER A 58 12.53 -7.29 -3.25
N GLN A 59 12.56 -6.96 -1.97
CA GLN A 59 11.46 -6.24 -1.31
C GLN A 59 11.48 -4.73 -1.61
N GLY A 60 12.59 -4.19 -2.15
CA GLY A 60 12.72 -2.79 -2.56
C GLY A 60 12.29 -2.56 -4.01
N SER A 61 11.03 -2.85 -4.34
CA SER A 61 10.45 -2.54 -5.66
C SER A 61 9.70 -1.21 -5.60
N TYR A 62 9.75 -0.40 -6.65
CA TYR A 62 9.08 0.92 -6.65
C TYR A 62 8.49 1.29 -8.01
N LEU A 63 7.51 2.19 -8.01
CA LEU A 63 6.89 2.66 -9.25
C LEU A 63 7.71 3.80 -9.86
N ALA A 64 7.76 3.87 -11.20
CA ALA A 64 8.40 4.98 -11.90
C ALA A 64 7.78 6.32 -11.47
N GLY A 65 8.63 7.26 -11.06
CA GLY A 65 8.22 8.56 -10.51
C GLY A 65 7.99 8.58 -8.99
N SER A 66 8.19 7.47 -8.29
CA SER A 66 8.15 7.42 -6.82
C SER A 66 9.49 7.86 -6.21
N GLY A 67 9.58 9.14 -5.84
CA GLY A 67 10.75 9.74 -5.18
C GLY A 67 11.76 10.34 -6.17
N ASP A 68 12.27 11.53 -5.84
CA ASP A 68 13.20 12.29 -6.69
C ASP A 68 14.67 11.88 -6.53
N SER A 69 15.01 11.19 -5.44
CA SER A 69 16.40 10.86 -5.08
C SER A 69 16.80 9.41 -5.36
N ARG A 70 15.98 8.65 -6.08
CA ARG A 70 16.22 7.24 -6.42
C ARG A 70 16.93 7.10 -7.77
N ASP A 71 18.19 7.54 -7.84
CA ASP A 71 19.10 7.29 -8.96
C ASP A 71 19.81 5.93 -8.81
N TRP A 72 19.05 4.83 -8.72
CA TRP A 72 19.64 3.50 -8.89
C TRP A 72 19.49 3.08 -10.35
N GLU A 73 20.57 2.60 -10.97
CA GLU A 73 20.49 1.95 -12.29
C GLU A 73 19.59 0.71 -12.17
N CYS A 74 18.29 0.88 -12.41
CA CYS A 74 17.35 -0.24 -12.38
C CYS A 74 17.62 -1.17 -13.55
N GLY A 75 18.10 -2.38 -13.24
CA GLY A 75 18.41 -3.38 -14.25
C GLY A 75 17.17 -4.02 -14.89
N ILE A 76 15.99 -3.93 -14.26
CA ILE A 76 14.77 -4.61 -14.71
C ILE A 76 13.54 -3.72 -14.49
N THR A 77 12.78 -3.46 -15.57
CA THR A 77 11.47 -2.80 -15.51
C THR A 77 10.35 -3.74 -15.95
N HIS A 78 9.18 -3.60 -15.33
CA HIS A 78 7.98 -4.37 -15.65
C HIS A 78 6.74 -3.48 -15.66
N GLN A 79 5.91 -3.60 -16.71
CA GLN A 79 4.60 -2.98 -16.70
C GLN A 79 3.65 -3.74 -15.78
N VAL A 80 3.12 -3.04 -14.78
CA VAL A 80 2.18 -3.60 -13.80
C VAL A 80 0.86 -2.83 -13.82
N LYS A 81 -0.23 -3.52 -13.49
CA LYS A 81 -1.52 -2.88 -13.26
C LYS A 81 -1.45 -2.05 -11.97
N THR A 82 -2.04 -0.88 -11.98
CA THR A 82 -2.32 -0.11 -10.76
C THR A 82 -3.78 -0.21 -10.36
N ILE A 83 -4.03 -0.25 -9.07
CA ILE A 83 -5.35 -0.21 -8.44
C ILE A 83 -5.43 1.06 -7.59
N ASP A 84 -6.51 1.82 -7.76
CA ASP A 84 -6.87 2.89 -6.86
C ASP A 84 -7.30 2.31 -5.50
N LEU A 85 -6.45 2.44 -4.48
CA LEU A 85 -6.72 1.86 -3.17
C LEU A 85 -8.04 2.40 -2.58
N CYS A 86 -8.31 3.70 -2.72
CA CYS A 86 -9.49 4.32 -2.13
C CYS A 86 -10.78 3.80 -2.79
N GLU A 87 -10.79 3.69 -4.12
CA GLU A 87 -11.92 3.10 -4.85
C GLU A 87 -12.13 1.63 -4.46
N TYR A 88 -11.03 0.87 -4.32
CA TYR A 88 -11.09 -0.52 -3.88
C TYR A 88 -11.69 -0.66 -2.47
N LEU A 89 -11.23 0.16 -1.52
CA LEU A 89 -11.74 0.16 -0.14
C LEU A 89 -13.21 0.55 -0.09
N GLN A 90 -13.65 1.53 -0.88
CA GLN A 90 -15.07 1.92 -0.98
C GLN A 90 -15.95 0.76 -1.45
N LYS A 91 -15.50 -0.02 -2.45
CA LYS A 91 -16.22 -1.20 -2.91
C LYS A 91 -16.24 -2.29 -1.84
N LEU A 92 -15.10 -2.59 -1.23
CA LEU A 92 -15.01 -3.60 -0.18
C LEU A 92 -15.92 -3.26 1.02
N LEU A 93 -15.97 -1.99 1.42
CA LEU A 93 -16.83 -1.50 2.51
C LEU A 93 -18.34 -1.52 2.20
N GLN A 94 -18.74 -1.82 0.95
CA GLN A 94 -20.14 -2.15 0.63
C GLN A 94 -20.49 -3.59 1.00
N GLU A 95 -19.48 -4.47 1.06
CA GLU A 95 -19.63 -5.90 1.34
C GLU A 95 -19.34 -6.23 2.80
N VAL A 96 -18.47 -5.47 3.45
CA VAL A 96 -18.10 -5.65 4.86
C VAL A 96 -18.35 -4.39 5.70
N PRO A 97 -18.78 -4.52 6.96
CA PRO A 97 -19.16 -3.37 7.79
C PRO A 97 -17.96 -2.48 8.19
N ARG A 98 -16.75 -3.06 8.22
CA ARG A 98 -15.50 -2.36 8.56
C ARG A 98 -14.27 -3.18 8.15
N ILE A 99 -13.13 -2.51 8.05
CA ILE A 99 -11.81 -3.14 7.91
C ILE A 99 -11.11 -3.11 9.28
N TYR A 100 -10.55 -4.25 9.69
CA TYR A 100 -9.87 -4.32 11.00
C TYR A 100 -8.48 -3.69 10.97
N PHE A 101 -7.72 -3.94 9.91
CA PHE A 101 -6.33 -3.50 9.82
C PHE A 101 -5.98 -3.21 8.35
N LEU A 102 -5.38 -2.05 8.10
CA LEU A 102 -4.79 -1.68 6.82
C LEU A 102 -3.30 -1.44 7.03
N LYS A 103 -2.46 -2.18 6.29
CA LYS A 103 -1.01 -1.94 6.21
C LYS A 103 -0.71 -1.31 4.87
N ILE A 104 0.07 -0.22 4.86
CA ILE A 104 0.59 0.44 3.66
C ILE A 104 2.11 0.53 3.81
N ASP A 105 2.80 0.00 2.81
CA ASP A 105 4.26 -0.09 2.73
C ASP A 105 4.54 -0.40 1.24
N ILE A 106 4.62 0.65 0.43
CA ILE A 106 4.53 0.57 -1.05
C ILE A 106 5.54 1.48 -1.77
N GLU A 107 6.53 1.96 -1.04
CA GLU A 107 7.76 2.60 -1.54
C GLU A 107 7.54 3.78 -2.50
N GLY A 108 6.66 4.72 -2.12
CA GLY A 108 6.59 6.06 -2.69
C GLY A 108 5.26 6.50 -3.32
N ALA A 109 4.14 5.90 -2.92
CA ALA A 109 2.79 6.41 -3.22
C ALA A 109 1.94 6.62 -1.94
N GLU A 110 2.58 6.53 -0.77
CA GLU A 110 1.91 6.57 0.54
C GLU A 110 1.26 7.92 0.81
N PHE A 111 1.96 9.02 0.52
CA PHE A 111 1.46 10.37 0.81
C PHE A 111 0.18 10.67 0.04
N GLU A 112 0.18 10.41 -1.26
CA GLU A 112 -0.94 10.66 -2.15
C GLU A 112 -2.14 9.76 -1.79
N ILE A 113 -1.89 8.49 -1.49
CA ILE A 113 -2.94 7.54 -1.05
C ILE A 113 -3.50 7.94 0.30
N MET A 114 -2.66 8.28 1.28
CA MET A 114 -3.10 8.63 2.62
C MET A 114 -3.90 9.93 2.64
N HIS A 115 -3.50 10.95 1.88
CA HIS A 115 -4.29 12.17 1.72
C HIS A 115 -5.66 11.88 1.12
N LYS A 116 -5.72 11.12 0.03
CA LYS A 116 -7.00 10.74 -0.58
C LYS A 116 -7.89 9.92 0.37
N LEU A 117 -7.30 9.00 1.14
CA LEU A 117 -7.99 8.18 2.14
C LEU A 117 -8.61 9.05 3.24
N LEU A 118 -7.90 10.09 3.69
CA LEU A 118 -8.36 11.07 4.67
C LEU A 118 -9.44 11.99 4.08
N ASP A 119 -9.26 12.49 2.86
CA ASP A 119 -10.23 13.35 2.17
C ASP A 119 -11.60 12.67 2.03
N LEU A 120 -11.59 11.37 1.77
CA LEU A 120 -12.79 10.53 1.61
C LEU A 120 -13.33 9.98 2.93
N ASP A 121 -12.74 10.36 4.07
CA ASP A 121 -13.11 9.90 5.42
C ASP A 121 -13.11 8.36 5.59
N LEU A 122 -12.37 7.65 4.73
CA LEU A 122 -12.32 6.18 4.74
C LEU A 122 -11.67 5.64 6.01
N HIS A 123 -10.76 6.41 6.60
CA HIS A 123 -10.12 6.08 7.87
C HIS A 123 -11.14 5.79 9.00
N GLU A 124 -12.34 6.39 8.99
CA GLU A 124 -13.37 6.14 10.01
C GLU A 124 -13.90 4.70 10.00
N LYS A 125 -13.81 4.01 8.85
CA LYS A 125 -14.26 2.63 8.66
C LYS A 125 -13.14 1.59 8.82
N ILE A 126 -11.94 2.03 9.17
CA ILE A 126 -10.77 1.19 9.36
C ILE A 126 -10.34 1.25 10.82
N LYS A 127 -10.27 0.13 11.53
CA LYS A 127 -9.97 0.16 12.96
C LYS A 127 -8.53 0.59 13.26
N TYR A 128 -7.59 0.16 12.43
CA TYR A 128 -6.16 0.48 12.56
C TYR A 128 -5.52 0.60 11.19
N ILE A 129 -4.70 1.64 11.01
CA ILE A 129 -3.91 1.90 9.81
C ILE A 129 -2.46 2.01 10.24
N ALA A 130 -1.61 1.17 9.67
CA ALA A 130 -0.15 1.29 9.78
C ALA A 130 0.38 1.64 8.39
N CYS A 131 1.07 2.78 8.28
CA CYS A 131 1.67 3.24 7.04
C CYS A 131 3.15 3.47 7.31
N GLU A 132 4.04 2.74 6.65
CA GLU A 132 5.45 3.10 6.62
C GLU A 132 5.63 4.21 5.59
N THR A 133 6.08 5.39 6.01
CA THR A 133 6.34 6.47 5.08
C THR A 133 7.78 6.44 4.60
N HIS A 134 7.92 6.80 3.33
CA HIS A 134 9.15 6.71 2.58
C HIS A 134 9.68 8.10 2.23
N GLU A 135 9.52 9.08 3.16
CA GLU A 135 9.88 10.49 2.98
C GLU A 135 11.34 10.70 2.57
N ARG A 136 12.26 9.84 3.04
CA ARG A 136 13.70 9.91 2.74
C ARG A 136 14.03 9.86 1.25
N TYR A 137 13.10 9.39 0.42
CA TYR A 137 13.26 9.30 -1.03
C TYR A 137 12.75 10.54 -1.79
N PHE A 138 12.24 11.54 -1.08
CA PHE A 138 11.71 12.76 -1.65
C PHE A 138 12.53 13.96 -1.20
N SER A 139 12.82 14.87 -2.14
CA SER A 139 13.52 16.12 -1.83
C SER A 139 12.71 17.01 -0.89
N ASP A 140 11.37 16.94 -0.99
CA ASP A 140 10.39 17.61 -0.15
C ASP A 140 9.79 16.70 0.94
N GLY A 141 10.45 15.60 1.29
CA GLY A 141 9.93 14.57 2.21
C GLY A 141 9.49 15.11 3.58
N GLU A 142 10.27 16.03 4.17
CA GLU A 142 9.93 16.70 5.45
C GLU A 142 8.62 17.50 5.35
N GLN A 143 8.39 18.15 4.20
CA GLN A 143 7.14 18.88 3.97
C GLN A 143 5.98 17.90 3.80
N LYS A 144 6.15 16.84 2.99
CA LYS A 144 5.14 15.80 2.79
C LYS A 144 4.69 15.13 4.10
N ILE A 145 5.62 14.78 4.98
CA ILE A 145 5.28 14.17 6.27
C ILE A 145 4.61 15.17 7.22
N SER A 146 5.04 16.44 7.22
CA SER A 146 4.41 17.52 7.99
C SER A 146 2.96 17.73 7.54
N ASP A 147 2.72 17.81 6.23
CA ASP A 147 1.39 17.99 5.65
C ASP A 147 0.47 16.79 5.94
N LEU A 148 1.00 15.57 5.84
CA LEU A 148 0.26 14.37 6.21
C LEU A 148 -0.14 14.37 7.70
N ARG A 149 0.78 14.72 8.61
CA ARG A 149 0.47 14.84 10.04
C ARG A 149 -0.57 15.92 10.31
N ALA A 150 -0.50 17.06 9.64
CA ALA A 150 -1.50 18.12 9.74
C ALA A 150 -2.88 17.67 9.25
N HIS A 151 -2.95 16.92 8.15
CA HIS A 151 -4.21 16.38 7.62
C HIS A 151 -4.81 15.31 8.55
N ILE A 152 -3.99 14.40 9.10
CA ILE A 152 -4.44 13.44 10.13
C ILE A 152 -5.04 14.17 11.34
N ALA A 153 -4.37 15.24 11.80
CA ALA A 153 -4.84 16.04 12.92
C ALA A 153 -6.15 16.78 12.60
N SER A 154 -6.29 17.34 11.39
CA SER A 154 -7.51 18.06 10.98
C SER A 154 -8.74 17.15 10.89
N LYS A 155 -8.53 15.86 10.55
CA LYS A 155 -9.56 14.82 10.59
C LYS A 155 -9.78 14.20 11.98
N ASN A 156 -9.00 14.60 12.99
CA ASN A 156 -9.01 13.99 14.33
C ASN A 156 -8.86 12.45 14.28
N ALA A 157 -8.09 11.96 13.31
CA ALA A 157 -7.86 10.53 13.12
C ALA A 157 -6.89 9.99 14.18
N LYS A 158 -7.34 9.01 14.97
CA LYS A 158 -6.58 8.43 16.12
C LYS A 158 -6.10 6.99 15.86
N ASN A 159 -6.40 6.48 14.67
CA ASN A 159 -6.20 5.10 14.27
C ASN A 159 -5.07 4.92 13.25
N ILE A 160 -4.25 5.95 13.02
CA ILE A 160 -3.15 5.94 12.04
C ILE A 160 -1.81 5.97 12.77
N LEU A 161 -0.93 5.03 12.41
CA LEU A 161 0.46 4.94 12.84
C LEU A 161 1.37 5.11 11.61
N LEU A 162 2.18 6.18 11.58
CA LEU A 162 3.04 6.55 10.44
C LEU A 162 4.49 6.02 10.54
N ASP A 163 4.90 5.51 11.70
CA ASP A 163 6.29 5.13 11.96
C ASP A 163 6.33 3.72 12.60
N TRP A 164 5.97 2.71 11.82
CA TRP A 164 6.16 1.31 12.22
C TRP A 164 7.47 0.80 11.62
N ILE A 165 8.55 0.89 12.41
CA ILE A 165 9.85 0.21 12.17
C ILE A 165 10.04 -0.83 13.28
#